data_AF-A0A2R7QIX8-F1
#
_entry.id   AF-A0A2R7QIX8-F1
#
_cell.length_a   1.000
_cell.length_b   1.000
_cell.length_c   1.000
_cell.angle_alpha   90.00
_cell.angle_beta   90.00
_cell.angle_gamma   90.00
#
_symmetry.space_group_name_H-M   'P 1'
#
loop_
_entity.id
_entity.type
_entity.pdbx_description
1 polymer ?
#
loop_
_entity_poly.entity_id
_entity_poly.type
_entity_poly.pdbx_seq_one_letter_code
_entity_poly.pdbx_strand_id
1 'polypeptide(L)'
;MLERIMASAAGRALAAVPAEAAGRAVAPSPRLGRPGGGDCDDGAKNDGAKGEVLFPSDPLRRRKDDCLDRLAGIARLEARIAAEKVKVLAELVEVSTALNPPALSPQEATAQEMALVAEVACALTVGERTAGALLAESHTLTTDLPLTLSALQAGVMSWQHARIMVDETTNLDRAAARALEGHFLDPDAPNPHRGGPVGDLVASRFRHKARI
;
A
#
# COMPACT_ATOMS: atom_id res chain seq x y z
N MET A 1 -8.90 15.99 -12.89
CA MET A 1 -8.78 14.88 -11.92
C MET A 1 -8.40 15.43 -10.56
N LEU A 2 -7.32 16.20 -10.48
CA LEU A 2 -6.84 16.86 -9.27
C LEU A 2 -7.76 17.99 -8.76
N GLU A 3 -8.55 18.66 -9.60
CA GLU A 3 -9.69 19.49 -9.10
C GLU A 3 -10.64 18.74 -8.14
N ARG A 4 -10.96 17.46 -8.42
CA ARG A 4 -11.77 16.62 -7.51
C ARG A 4 -11.03 16.29 -6.21
N ILE A 5 -9.70 16.20 -6.28
CA ILE A 5 -8.80 15.91 -5.15
C ILE A 5 -8.81 17.09 -4.18
N MET A 6 -8.59 18.30 -4.69
CA MET A 6 -8.61 19.53 -3.91
C MET A 6 -10.02 19.85 -3.38
N ALA A 7 -11.07 19.64 -4.18
CA ALA A 7 -12.45 19.81 -3.72
C ALA A 7 -12.83 18.83 -2.60
N SER A 8 -12.38 17.57 -2.69
CA SER A 8 -12.57 16.58 -1.64
C SER A 8 -11.79 16.92 -0.36
N ALA A 9 -10.58 17.45 -0.49
CA ALA A 9 -9.77 17.87 0.65
C ALA A 9 -10.36 19.09 1.36
N ALA A 10 -10.85 20.08 0.60
CA ALA A 10 -11.55 21.25 1.14
C ALA A 10 -12.79 20.85 1.97
N GLY A 11 -13.56 19.87 1.50
CA GLY A 11 -14.71 19.33 2.22
C GLY A 11 -14.34 18.65 3.55
N ARG A 12 -13.17 18.01 3.64
CA ARG A 12 -12.66 17.41 4.89
C ARG A 12 -12.06 18.45 5.84
N ALA A 13 -11.35 19.44 5.31
CA ALA A 13 -10.78 20.54 6.11
C ALA A 13 -11.88 21.36 6.81
N LEU A 14 -13.00 21.60 6.12
CA LEU A 14 -14.19 22.24 6.71
C LEU A 14 -14.85 21.41 7.84
N ALA A 15 -14.63 20.09 7.87
CA ALA A 15 -15.14 19.21 8.92
C ALA A 15 -14.17 19.04 10.10
N ALA A 16 -12.91 19.51 9.98
CA ALA A 16 -11.88 19.37 11.00
C ALA A 16 -11.62 20.71 11.73
N VAL A 17 -12.21 20.88 12.91
CA VAL A 17 -11.76 21.83 13.94
C VAL A 17 -10.68 21.12 14.79
N PRO A 18 -9.57 21.77 15.18
CA PRO A 18 -8.30 21.06 15.35
C PRO A 18 -8.21 20.34 16.70
N ALA A 19 -7.70 19.10 16.66
CA ALA A 19 -7.09 18.46 17.82
C ALA A 19 -5.57 18.64 17.70
N GLU A 20 -5.02 19.17 18.79
CA GLU A 20 -3.68 19.71 18.98
C GLU A 20 -2.54 18.72 18.72
N ALA A 21 -1.45 19.24 18.15
CA ALA A 21 -0.24 18.51 17.82
C ALA A 21 0.47 17.98 19.07
N ALA A 22 0.58 16.65 19.19
CA ALA A 22 1.48 16.00 20.14
C ALA A 22 2.64 15.36 19.36
N GLY A 23 3.79 16.04 19.39
CA GLY A 23 5.05 15.48 18.92
C GLY A 23 5.36 14.14 19.60
N ARG A 24 5.73 13.14 18.81
CA ARG A 24 6.19 11.85 19.35
C ARG A 24 7.60 11.58 18.86
N ALA A 25 8.52 11.60 19.83
CA ALA A 25 9.89 11.14 19.70
C ALA A 25 9.95 9.71 19.16
N VAL A 26 10.84 9.47 18.20
CA VAL A 26 11.21 8.14 17.71
C VAL A 26 12.02 7.44 18.81
N ALA A 27 11.42 6.47 19.48
CA ALA A 27 12.14 5.54 20.35
C ALA A 27 12.90 4.49 19.51
N PRO A 28 14.09 4.04 19.94
CA PRO A 28 14.82 3.00 19.22
C PRO A 28 14.07 1.66 19.29
N SER A 29 13.94 1.00 18.14
CA SER A 29 13.26 -0.29 17.99
C SER A 29 13.81 -1.36 18.93
N PRO A 30 12.96 -2.16 19.59
CA PRO A 30 13.41 -3.30 20.37
C PRO A 30 13.95 -4.39 19.42
N ARG A 31 15.08 -5.00 19.81
CA ARG A 31 15.61 -6.20 19.16
C ARG A 31 14.55 -7.30 19.25
N LEU A 32 14.05 -7.74 18.11
CA LEU A 32 13.16 -8.89 18.02
C LEU A 32 13.92 -10.13 18.51
N GLY A 33 13.62 -10.55 19.73
CA GLY A 33 13.95 -11.88 20.24
C GLY A 33 13.22 -12.95 19.41
N ARG A 34 13.88 -14.09 19.22
CA ARG A 34 13.27 -15.29 18.66
C ARG A 34 12.14 -15.79 19.59
N PRO A 35 10.94 -16.13 19.09
CA PRO A 35 10.04 -16.98 19.82
C PRO A 35 10.46 -18.45 19.64
N GLY A 36 10.71 -19.11 20.76
CA GLY A 36 10.91 -20.55 20.83
C GLY A 36 9.60 -21.31 21.07
N GLY A 37 9.60 -22.57 20.62
CA GLY A 37 9.03 -23.73 21.29
C GLY A 37 7.52 -23.77 21.53
N GLY A 38 6.80 -24.47 20.65
CA GLY A 38 5.49 -25.07 20.96
C GLY A 38 5.57 -26.57 20.66
N ASP A 39 5.60 -27.38 21.71
CA ASP A 39 5.50 -28.84 21.66
C ASP A 39 4.07 -29.27 21.35
N CYS A 40 3.92 -30.22 20.42
CA CYS A 40 2.76 -31.09 20.33
C CYS A 40 3.27 -32.53 20.17
N ASP A 41 3.29 -33.26 21.27
CA ASP A 41 3.49 -34.71 21.31
C ASP A 41 2.12 -35.38 21.23
N ASP A 42 1.91 -36.26 20.25
CA ASP A 42 0.96 -37.38 20.35
C ASP A 42 1.33 -38.42 19.28
N GLY A 43 1.82 -39.57 19.77
CA GLY A 43 2.49 -40.58 18.97
C GLY A 43 1.59 -41.65 18.34
N ALA A 44 2.13 -42.36 17.35
CA ALA A 44 2.24 -43.83 17.36
C ALA A 44 2.85 -44.36 16.04
N LYS A 45 4.08 -44.88 16.18
CA LYS A 45 4.67 -46.08 15.57
C LYS A 45 4.48 -46.34 14.06
N ASN A 46 5.60 -46.26 13.33
CA ASN A 46 5.96 -47.33 12.40
C ASN A 46 7.48 -47.57 12.41
N ASP A 47 7.84 -48.79 12.76
CA ASP A 47 9.19 -49.31 12.82
C ASP A 47 9.74 -49.50 11.40
N GLY A 48 10.73 -48.70 11.03
CA GLY A 48 11.35 -48.76 9.71
C GLY A 48 12.71 -48.10 9.74
N ALA A 49 13.68 -48.77 10.33
CA ALA A 49 15.09 -48.41 10.28
C ALA A 49 15.59 -48.29 8.83
N LYS A 50 15.61 -47.07 8.30
CA LYS A 50 16.61 -46.61 7.33
C LYS A 50 17.00 -45.20 7.75
N GLY A 51 18.24 -45.06 8.21
CA GLY A 51 18.79 -43.78 8.62
C GLY A 51 18.60 -42.75 7.52
N GLU A 52 17.71 -41.81 7.75
CA GLU A 52 17.72 -40.55 7.03
C GLU A 52 19.00 -39.86 7.43
N VAL A 53 20.00 -39.98 6.55
CA VAL A 53 21.16 -39.11 6.58
C VAL A 53 20.60 -37.72 6.38
N LEU A 54 20.41 -36.99 7.47
CA LEU A 54 20.15 -35.56 7.48
C LEU A 54 21.43 -34.91 6.95
N PHE A 55 21.67 -34.97 5.64
CA PHE A 55 22.78 -34.26 5.03
C PHE A 55 22.59 -32.80 5.41
N PRO A 56 23.55 -32.17 6.12
CA PRO A 56 23.45 -30.75 6.41
C PRO A 56 23.30 -30.05 5.05
N SER A 57 22.14 -29.44 4.83
CA SER A 57 21.85 -28.73 3.59
C SER A 57 23.04 -27.82 3.28
N ASP A 58 23.60 -28.00 2.08
CA ASP A 58 24.78 -27.29 1.58
C ASP A 58 24.79 -25.84 2.10
N PRO A 59 25.82 -25.42 2.86
CA PRO A 59 25.88 -24.08 3.45
C PRO A 59 25.65 -22.96 2.43
N LEU A 60 26.03 -23.16 1.16
CA LEU A 60 25.78 -22.20 0.09
C LEU A 60 24.30 -22.12 -0.29
N ARG A 61 23.57 -23.25 -0.28
CA ARG A 61 22.12 -23.28 -0.50
C ARG A 61 21.38 -22.52 0.59
N ARG A 62 21.72 -22.76 1.86
CA ARG A 62 21.13 -22.01 3.00
C ARG A 62 21.36 -20.51 2.84
N ARG A 63 22.60 -20.10 2.55
CA ARG A 63 22.92 -18.67 2.36
C ARG A 63 22.16 -18.04 1.19
N LYS A 64 21.97 -18.78 0.09
CA LYS A 64 21.17 -18.34 -1.06
C LYS A 64 19.70 -18.20 -0.69
N ASP A 65 19.13 -19.15 0.05
CA ASP A 65 17.74 -19.07 0.52
C ASP A 65 17.56 -17.87 1.48
N ASP A 66 18.50 -17.65 2.41
CA ASP A 66 18.52 -16.45 3.27
C ASP A 66 18.56 -15.14 2.46
N CYS A 67 19.28 -15.12 1.32
CA CYS A 67 19.30 -13.95 0.43
C CYS A 67 17.93 -13.69 -0.19
N LEU A 68 17.22 -14.74 -0.61
CA LEU A 68 15.88 -14.62 -1.18
C LEU A 68 14.88 -14.14 -0.12
N ASP A 69 14.95 -14.66 1.10
CA ASP A 69 14.10 -14.22 2.21
C ASP A 69 14.33 -12.75 2.56
N ARG A 70 15.60 -12.30 2.55
CA ARG A 70 15.93 -10.89 2.73
C ARG A 70 15.36 -10.01 1.62
N LEU A 71 15.46 -10.43 0.35
CA LEU A 71 14.88 -9.69 -0.77
C LEU A 71 13.35 -9.59 -0.67
N ALA A 72 12.69 -10.68 -0.28
CA ALA A 72 11.25 -10.67 -0.02
C ALA A 72 10.90 -9.72 1.15
N GLY A 73 11.73 -9.68 2.19
CA GLY A 73 11.60 -8.73 3.30
C GLY A 73 11.73 -7.26 2.84
N ILE A 74 12.70 -6.96 1.98
CA ILE A 74 12.89 -5.62 1.41
C ILE A 74 11.67 -5.20 0.59
N ALA A 75 11.13 -6.07 -0.27
CA ALA A 75 9.95 -5.77 -1.06
C ALA A 75 8.72 -5.41 -0.18
N ARG A 76 8.56 -6.07 0.97
CA ARG A 76 7.49 -5.72 1.93
C ARG A 76 7.73 -4.37 2.60
N LEU A 77 8.99 -4.00 2.85
CA LEU A 77 9.34 -2.68 3.38
C LEU A 77 9.10 -1.58 2.33
N GLU A 78 9.43 -1.83 1.06
CA GLU A 78 9.14 -0.90 -0.03
C GLU A 78 7.63 -0.65 -0.18
N ALA A 79 6.80 -1.70 -0.06
CA ALA A 79 5.34 -1.56 -0.03
C ALA A 79 4.87 -0.67 1.13
N ARG A 80 5.39 -0.89 2.33
CA ARG A 80 5.08 -0.08 3.52
C ARG A 80 5.47 1.39 3.35
N ILE A 81 6.67 1.65 2.82
CA ILE A 81 7.14 2.99 2.51
C ILE A 81 6.27 3.65 1.44
N ALA A 82 5.83 2.90 0.43
CA ALA A 82 4.91 3.41 -0.57
C ALA A 82 3.54 3.79 0.03
N ALA A 83 2.99 2.98 0.94
CA ALA A 83 1.77 3.32 1.67
C ALA A 83 1.94 4.57 2.55
N GLU A 84 3.09 4.70 3.21
CA GLU A 84 3.39 5.90 4.02
C GLU A 84 3.48 7.15 3.13
N LYS A 85 4.13 7.04 1.98
CA LYS A 85 4.19 8.12 0.99
C LYS A 85 2.80 8.56 0.52
N VAL A 86 1.88 7.60 0.29
CA VAL A 86 0.47 7.91 -0.06
C VAL A 86 -0.21 8.74 1.03
N LYS A 87 -0.01 8.39 2.31
CA LYS A 87 -0.59 9.11 3.45
C LYS A 87 -0.03 10.52 3.58
N VAL A 88 1.30 10.67 3.50
CA VAL A 88 1.97 11.97 3.56
C VAL A 88 1.49 12.88 2.42
N LEU A 89 1.30 12.34 1.22
CA LEU A 89 0.76 13.13 0.11
C LEU A 89 -0.70 13.54 0.32
N ALA A 90 -1.52 12.68 0.92
CA ALA A 90 -2.89 13.03 1.26
C ALA A 90 -2.95 14.13 2.34
N GLU A 91 -2.10 14.04 3.36
CA GLU A 91 -1.95 15.09 4.38
C GLU A 91 -1.45 16.41 3.75
N LEU A 92 -0.46 16.34 2.86
CA LEU A 92 0.04 17.52 2.15
C LEU A 92 -1.07 18.21 1.34
N VAL A 93 -1.89 17.45 0.61
CA VAL A 93 -3.06 17.99 -0.10
C VAL A 93 -4.00 18.72 0.87
N GLU A 94 -4.28 18.14 2.03
CA GLU A 94 -5.16 18.75 3.03
C GLU A 94 -4.57 20.04 3.61
N VAL A 95 -3.29 20.02 3.99
CA VAL A 95 -2.57 21.18 4.49
C VAL A 95 -2.49 22.29 3.43
N SER A 96 -2.13 21.97 2.19
CA SER A 96 -2.08 22.95 1.09
C SER A 96 -3.46 23.52 0.79
N THR A 97 -4.53 22.74 0.92
CA THR A 97 -5.90 23.25 0.77
C THR A 97 -6.28 24.21 1.89
N ALA A 98 -5.88 23.92 3.14
CA ALA A 98 -6.16 24.78 4.29
C ALA A 98 -5.33 26.09 4.28
N LEU A 99 -4.12 26.06 3.72
CA LEU A 99 -3.26 27.25 3.60
C LEU A 99 -3.70 28.21 2.49
N ASN A 100 -4.34 27.70 1.45
CA ASN A 100 -4.74 28.50 0.30
C ASN A 100 -6.13 29.13 0.52
N PRO A 101 -6.33 30.42 0.16
CA PRO A 101 -7.67 30.97 0.12
C PRO A 101 -8.53 30.21 -0.90
N PRO A 102 -9.86 30.14 -0.70
CA PRO A 102 -10.75 29.52 -1.68
C PRO A 102 -10.55 30.13 -3.06
N ALA A 103 -10.32 29.29 -4.06
CA ALA A 103 -10.19 29.74 -5.44
C ALA A 103 -11.50 30.43 -5.88
N LEU A 104 -11.37 31.65 -6.39
CA LEU A 104 -12.48 32.48 -6.88
C LEU A 104 -12.70 32.29 -8.39
N SER A 105 -11.77 31.63 -9.08
CA SER A 105 -11.88 31.29 -10.50
C SER A 105 -11.27 29.90 -10.83
N PRO A 106 -11.68 29.28 -11.94
CA PRO A 106 -11.05 28.04 -12.43
C PRO A 106 -9.55 28.17 -12.68
N GLN A 107 -9.09 29.35 -13.10
CA GLN A 107 -7.66 29.63 -13.34
C GLN A 107 -6.88 29.63 -12.03
N GLU A 108 -7.43 30.20 -10.96
CA GLU A 108 -6.82 30.15 -9.62
C GLU A 108 -6.77 28.72 -9.06
N ALA A 109 -7.85 27.95 -9.24
CA ALA A 109 -7.86 26.54 -8.83
C ALA A 109 -6.79 25.73 -9.58
N THR A 110 -6.65 25.96 -10.89
CA THR A 110 -5.61 25.34 -11.71
C THR A 110 -4.21 25.76 -11.25
N ALA A 111 -4.01 27.04 -10.91
CA ALA A 111 -2.72 27.53 -10.43
C ALA A 111 -2.32 26.92 -9.07
N GLN A 112 -3.27 26.78 -8.14
CA GLN A 112 -3.05 26.10 -6.86
C GLN A 112 -2.71 24.62 -7.06
N GLU A 113 -3.41 23.93 -7.97
CA GLU A 113 -3.10 22.55 -8.34
C GLU A 113 -1.69 22.40 -8.92
N MET A 114 -1.32 23.25 -9.88
CA MET A 114 0.00 23.24 -10.50
C MET A 114 1.12 23.53 -9.49
N ALA A 115 0.90 24.44 -8.55
CA ALA A 115 1.84 24.74 -7.48
C ALA A 115 2.10 23.49 -6.61
N LEU A 116 1.04 22.79 -6.17
CA LEU A 116 1.18 21.57 -5.39
C LEU A 116 1.92 20.46 -6.16
N VAL A 117 1.62 20.28 -7.45
CA VAL A 117 2.34 19.32 -8.30
C VAL A 117 3.83 19.67 -8.38
N ALA A 118 4.17 20.94 -8.55
CA ALA A 118 5.55 21.41 -8.62
C ALA A 118 6.30 21.23 -7.30
N GLU A 119 5.65 21.49 -6.15
CA GLU A 119 6.22 21.24 -4.82
C GLU A 119 6.59 19.77 -4.62
N VAL A 120 5.66 18.85 -4.95
CA VAL A 120 5.91 17.40 -4.87
C VAL A 120 6.99 16.95 -5.84
N ALA A 121 6.99 17.48 -7.06
CA ALA A 121 8.01 17.19 -8.07
C ALA A 121 9.41 17.57 -7.58
N CYS A 122 9.55 18.78 -7.02
CA CYS A 122 10.80 19.26 -6.44
C CYS A 122 11.22 18.42 -5.23
N ALA A 123 10.33 18.17 -4.27
CA ALA A 123 10.64 17.43 -3.05
C ALA A 123 11.12 15.99 -3.33
N LEU A 124 10.54 15.34 -4.34
CA LEU A 124 10.88 13.97 -4.72
C LEU A 124 11.93 13.88 -5.84
N THR A 125 12.35 15.01 -6.41
CA THR A 125 13.25 15.07 -7.57
C THR A 125 12.73 14.23 -8.76
N VAL A 126 11.47 14.45 -9.13
CA VAL A 126 10.80 13.77 -10.27
C VAL A 126 10.16 14.79 -11.21
N GLY A 127 9.74 14.35 -12.41
CA GLY A 127 8.97 15.22 -13.31
C GLY A 127 7.54 15.47 -12.83
N GLU A 128 6.97 16.62 -13.16
CA GLU A 128 5.61 17.02 -12.78
C GLU A 128 4.54 16.00 -13.18
N ARG A 129 4.68 15.36 -14.35
CA ARG A 129 3.77 14.28 -14.77
C ARG A 129 3.77 13.10 -13.78
N THR A 130 4.93 12.73 -13.26
CA THR A 130 5.06 11.67 -12.26
C THR A 130 4.48 12.11 -10.92
N ALA A 131 4.74 13.36 -10.50
CA ALA A 131 4.19 13.91 -9.27
C ALA A 131 2.65 13.99 -9.32
N GLY A 132 2.09 14.51 -10.41
CA GLY A 132 0.64 14.56 -10.62
C GLY A 132 -0.02 13.19 -10.66
N ALA A 133 0.61 12.21 -11.32
CA ALA A 133 0.14 10.82 -11.29
C ALA A 133 0.16 10.24 -9.87
N LEU A 134 1.22 10.50 -9.10
CA LEU A 134 1.35 10.01 -7.74
C LEU A 134 0.31 10.65 -6.80
N LEU A 135 0.04 11.95 -6.93
CA LEU A 135 -1.03 12.63 -6.20
C LEU A 135 -2.41 12.05 -6.55
N ALA A 136 -2.66 11.80 -7.84
CA ALA A 136 -3.89 11.17 -8.31
C ALA A 136 -4.08 9.75 -7.77
N GLU A 137 -3.05 8.90 -7.87
CA GLU A 137 -3.05 7.54 -7.32
C GLU A 137 -3.24 7.55 -5.80
N SER A 138 -2.58 8.49 -5.08
CA SER A 138 -2.69 8.62 -3.62
C SER A 138 -4.09 9.04 -3.18
N HIS A 139 -4.74 9.92 -3.93
CA HIS A 139 -6.14 10.28 -3.67
C HIS A 139 -7.05 9.06 -3.81
N THR A 140 -7.01 8.36 -4.96
CA THR A 140 -7.85 7.18 -5.18
C THR A 140 -7.65 6.12 -4.07
N LEU A 141 -6.40 5.87 -3.67
CA LEU A 141 -6.09 4.93 -2.59
C LEU A 141 -6.65 5.34 -1.22
N THR A 142 -6.75 6.64 -0.94
CA THR A 142 -7.25 7.15 0.34
C THR A 142 -8.76 7.36 0.37
N THR A 143 -9.42 7.53 -0.78
CA THR A 143 -10.86 7.82 -0.85
C THR A 143 -11.71 6.65 -1.32
N ASP A 144 -11.23 5.91 -2.32
CA ASP A 144 -12.05 4.93 -3.02
C ASP A 144 -11.55 3.49 -2.83
N LEU A 145 -10.26 3.31 -2.47
CA LEU A 145 -9.63 1.99 -2.31
C LEU A 145 -8.94 1.75 -0.94
N PRO A 146 -9.65 1.92 0.20
CA PRO A 146 -9.05 1.80 1.53
C PRO A 146 -8.52 0.38 1.86
N LEU A 147 -9.11 -0.69 1.32
CA LEU A 147 -8.57 -2.05 1.53
C LEU A 147 -7.25 -2.23 0.78
N THR A 148 -7.15 -1.66 -0.42
CA THR A 148 -5.91 -1.65 -1.20
C THR A 148 -4.79 -0.91 -0.46
N LEU A 149 -5.07 0.28 0.10
CA LEU A 149 -4.10 1.02 0.92
C LEU A 149 -3.68 0.22 2.16
N SER A 150 -4.64 -0.43 2.83
CA SER A 150 -4.37 -1.26 4.01
C SER A 150 -3.47 -2.47 3.68
N ALA A 151 -3.71 -3.14 2.55
CA ALA A 151 -2.89 -4.26 2.09
C ALA A 151 -1.46 -3.82 1.71
N LEU A 152 -1.32 -2.65 1.09
CA LEU A 152 -0.02 -2.03 0.81
C LEU A 152 0.73 -1.69 2.11
N GLN A 153 0.03 -1.12 3.11
CA GLN A 153 0.58 -0.82 4.43
C GLN A 153 0.96 -2.09 5.22
N ALA A 154 0.25 -3.20 5.03
CA ALA A 154 0.65 -4.48 5.64
C ALA A 154 1.91 -5.07 4.97
N GLY A 155 2.25 -4.61 3.76
CA GLY A 155 3.26 -5.22 2.90
C GLY A 155 2.78 -6.53 2.27
N VAL A 156 1.47 -6.72 2.16
CA VAL A 156 0.84 -7.91 1.55
C VAL A 156 0.83 -7.79 0.03
N MET A 157 0.85 -6.58 -0.53
CA MET A 157 0.99 -6.34 -1.96
C MET A 157 2.04 -5.27 -2.24
N SER A 158 2.62 -5.31 -3.44
CA SER A 158 3.57 -4.28 -3.88
C SER A 158 2.86 -3.03 -4.44
N TRP A 159 3.60 -1.93 -4.58
CA TRP A 159 3.13 -0.71 -5.22
C TRP A 159 2.54 -0.95 -6.62
N GLN A 160 3.13 -1.87 -7.39
CA GLN A 160 2.63 -2.19 -8.73
C GLN A 160 1.24 -2.85 -8.71
N HIS A 161 0.94 -3.66 -7.69
CA HIS A 161 -0.40 -4.23 -7.51
C HIS A 161 -1.41 -3.15 -7.14
N ALA A 162 -1.05 -2.24 -6.23
CA ALA A 162 -1.90 -1.12 -5.85
C ALA A 162 -2.22 -0.22 -7.06
N ARG A 163 -1.23 0.07 -7.92
CA ARG A 163 -1.45 0.82 -9.16
C ARG A 163 -2.40 0.11 -10.13
N ILE A 164 -2.33 -1.21 -10.24
CA ILE A 164 -3.29 -1.97 -11.04
C ILE A 164 -4.71 -1.79 -10.50
N MET A 165 -4.91 -1.84 -9.18
CA MET A 165 -6.23 -1.57 -8.60
C MET A 165 -6.72 -0.15 -8.93
N VAL A 166 -5.84 0.86 -8.85
CA VAL A 166 -6.19 2.23 -9.26
C VAL A 166 -6.55 2.29 -10.75
N ASP A 167 -5.75 1.69 -11.63
CA ASP A 167 -5.99 1.67 -13.08
C ASP A 167 -7.35 1.03 -13.40
N GLU A 168 -7.62 -0.16 -12.85
CA GLU A 168 -8.83 -0.94 -13.16
C GLU A 168 -10.09 -0.34 -12.52
N THR A 169 -9.96 0.53 -11.51
CA THR A 169 -11.10 1.26 -10.92
C THR A 169 -11.29 2.68 -11.46
N THR A 170 -10.41 3.17 -12.34
CA THR A 170 -10.44 4.56 -12.83
C THR A 170 -11.77 4.95 -13.50
N ASN A 171 -12.44 4.01 -14.16
CA ASN A 171 -13.72 4.23 -14.84
C ASN A 171 -14.94 3.68 -14.07
N LEU A 172 -14.74 3.24 -12.84
CA LEU A 172 -15.80 2.71 -11.99
C LEU A 172 -16.38 3.79 -11.08
N ASP A 173 -17.65 3.65 -10.72
CA ASP A 173 -18.18 4.40 -9.59
C ASP A 173 -17.63 3.85 -8.27
N ARG A 174 -17.89 4.57 -7.17
CA ARG A 174 -17.39 4.19 -5.85
C ARG A 174 -17.91 2.84 -5.35
N ALA A 175 -19.14 2.45 -5.72
CA ALA A 175 -19.72 1.19 -5.28
C ALA A 175 -19.06 0.01 -6.04
N ALA A 176 -18.86 0.16 -7.35
CA ALA A 176 -18.16 -0.81 -8.18
C ALA A 176 -16.67 -0.93 -7.80
N ALA A 177 -15.99 0.19 -7.50
CA ALA A 177 -14.61 0.16 -7.00
C ALA A 177 -14.48 -0.61 -5.68
N ARG A 178 -15.40 -0.38 -4.72
CA ARG A 178 -15.46 -1.11 -3.45
C ARG A 178 -15.75 -2.60 -3.66
N ALA A 179 -16.65 -2.94 -4.57
CA ALA A 179 -16.92 -4.33 -4.91
C ALA A 179 -15.69 -5.03 -5.50
N LEU A 180 -14.93 -4.33 -6.36
CA LEU A 180 -13.70 -4.87 -6.93
C LEU A 180 -12.62 -5.08 -5.87
N GLU A 181 -12.32 -4.10 -5.02
CA GLU A 181 -11.32 -4.32 -3.96
C GLU A 181 -11.77 -5.35 -2.92
N GLY A 182 -13.07 -5.38 -2.58
CA GLY A 182 -13.65 -6.39 -1.69
C GLY A 182 -13.47 -7.80 -2.25
N HIS A 183 -13.73 -8.00 -3.55
CA HIS A 183 -13.51 -9.30 -4.21
C HIS A 183 -12.09 -9.85 -3.98
N PHE A 184 -11.08 -8.99 -3.98
CA PHE A 184 -9.67 -9.40 -3.89
C PHE A 184 -9.09 -9.38 -2.48
N LEU A 185 -9.58 -8.50 -1.60
CA LEU A 185 -8.90 -8.15 -0.35
C LEU A 185 -9.76 -8.32 0.89
N ASP A 186 -11.08 -8.43 0.75
CA ASP A 186 -11.98 -8.69 1.87
C ASP A 186 -12.15 -10.22 2.05
N PRO A 187 -11.66 -10.79 3.17
CA PRO A 187 -11.81 -12.22 3.45
C PRO A 187 -13.27 -12.64 3.62
N ASP A 188 -14.15 -11.68 3.99
CA ASP A 188 -15.57 -11.90 4.25
C ASP A 188 -16.44 -11.57 3.03
N ALA A 189 -15.83 -11.25 1.88
CA ALA A 189 -16.58 -10.93 0.66
C ALA A 189 -17.48 -12.10 0.23
N PRO A 190 -18.71 -11.84 -0.28
CA PRO A 190 -19.63 -12.90 -0.73
C PRO A 190 -19.06 -13.81 -1.82
N ASN A 191 -18.15 -13.27 -2.63
CA ASN A 191 -17.44 -14.01 -3.67
C ASN A 191 -15.96 -13.59 -3.61
N PRO A 192 -15.14 -14.19 -2.73
CA PRO A 192 -13.74 -13.83 -2.61
C PRO A 192 -12.93 -14.48 -3.73
N HIS A 193 -11.85 -13.83 -4.14
CA HIS A 193 -10.90 -14.36 -5.11
C HIS A 193 -10.32 -15.69 -4.62
N ARG A 194 -10.37 -16.71 -5.47
CA ARG A 194 -9.96 -18.09 -5.12
C ARG A 194 -8.51 -18.44 -5.49
N GLY A 195 -7.72 -17.46 -5.93
CA GLY A 195 -6.42 -17.68 -6.55
C GLY A 195 -5.20 -17.43 -5.67
N GLY A 196 -5.36 -17.48 -4.34
CA GLY A 196 -4.33 -17.13 -3.36
C GLY A 196 -4.20 -15.61 -3.13
N PRO A 197 -3.35 -15.17 -2.18
CA PRO A 197 -3.13 -13.76 -1.89
C PRO A 197 -2.73 -12.98 -3.14
N VAL A 198 -3.28 -11.76 -3.30
CA VAL A 198 -2.96 -10.89 -4.45
C VAL A 198 -1.46 -10.65 -4.59
N GLY A 199 -0.75 -10.48 -3.47
CA GLY A 199 0.70 -10.25 -3.46
C GLY A 199 1.55 -11.37 -4.04
N ASP A 200 1.02 -12.60 -4.08
CA ASP A 200 1.71 -13.77 -4.62
C ASP A 200 1.54 -13.88 -6.15
N LEU A 201 0.61 -13.11 -6.72
CA LEU A 201 0.43 -13.05 -8.16
C LEU A 201 1.51 -12.15 -8.76
N VAL A 202 2.02 -12.53 -9.94
CA VAL A 202 2.76 -11.57 -10.77
C VAL A 202 1.79 -10.48 -11.21
N ALA A 203 2.23 -9.22 -11.19
CA ALA A 203 1.41 -8.06 -11.53
C ALA A 203 0.64 -8.21 -12.85
N SER A 204 1.23 -8.80 -13.90
CA SER A 204 0.54 -9.05 -15.17
C SER A 204 -0.64 -10.02 -15.04
N ARG A 205 -0.48 -11.09 -14.24
CA ARG A 205 -1.56 -12.05 -13.94
C ARG A 205 -2.63 -11.42 -13.08
N PHE A 206 -2.23 -10.59 -12.12
CA PHE A 206 -3.19 -9.85 -11.30
C PHE A 206 -4.04 -8.91 -12.16
N ARG A 207 -3.43 -8.12 -13.03
CA ARG A 207 -4.14 -7.24 -13.99
C ARG A 207 -5.13 -8.02 -14.85
N HIS A 208 -4.73 -9.19 -15.37
CA HIS A 208 -5.65 -10.01 -16.15
C HIS A 208 -6.87 -10.47 -15.34
N LYS A 209 -6.70 -10.80 -14.06
CA LYS A 209 -7.81 -11.20 -13.18
C LYS A 209 -8.67 -10.03 -12.72
N ALA A 210 -8.10 -8.83 -12.60
CA ALA A 210 -8.81 -7.63 -12.15
C ALA A 210 -9.70 -7.01 -13.24
N ARG A 211 -9.47 -7.36 -14.52
CA ARG A 211 -10.36 -7.03 -15.64
C ARG A 211 -11.57 -7.93 -15.60
N ILE A 212 -12.67 -7.42 -15.07
CA ILE A 212 -14.00 -8.06 -15.10
C ILE A 212 -14.82 -7.42 -16.22
#